data_AF-A0A804HWD3-F1
#
_entry.id   AF-A0A804HWD3-F1
#
_cell.length_a   1.000
_cell.length_b   1.000
_cell.length_c   1.000
_cell.angle_alpha   90.00
_cell.angle_beta   90.00
_cell.angle_gamma   90.00
#
_symmetry.space_group_name_H-M   'P 1'
#
loop_
_entity.id
_entity.type
_entity.pdbx_description
1 polymer ?
#
loop_
_entity_poly.entity_id
_entity_poly.type
_entity_poly.pdbx_seq_one_letter_code
_entity_poly.pdbx_strand_id
1 'polypeptide(L)'
;MAIRSPASLLLFAFLMLALTGRLQAGRSSCIGVYWGQNTDEGSLADACATGNYEYVNIATLFKFGMGQTPEINLAGHCDPRNNGCARLSSEIQSCQE
;
A
#
# COMPACT_ATOMS: atom_id res chain seq x y z
N MET A 1 -22.09 -46.87 19.97
CA MET A 1 -21.04 -46.32 19.09
C MET A 1 -21.74 -45.86 17.82
N ALA A 2 -21.93 -44.56 17.61
CA ALA A 2 -22.61 -44.06 16.42
C ALA A 2 -21.66 -44.18 15.22
N ILE A 3 -22.02 -45.01 14.24
CA ILE A 3 -21.28 -45.14 12.97
C ILE A 3 -21.46 -43.80 12.25
N ARG A 4 -20.42 -42.96 12.24
CA ARG A 4 -20.41 -41.75 11.42
C ARG A 4 -20.41 -42.17 9.96
N SER A 5 -21.43 -41.77 9.21
CA SER A 5 -21.51 -42.07 7.79
C SER A 5 -20.35 -41.41 7.05
N PRO A 6 -19.79 -42.04 6.01
CA PRO A 6 -18.71 -41.46 5.20
C PRO A 6 -19.12 -40.12 4.56
N ALA A 7 -20.41 -39.95 4.25
CA ALA A 7 -20.95 -38.69 3.76
C ALA A 7 -20.87 -37.55 4.80
N SER A 8 -21.08 -37.86 6.09
CA SER A 8 -20.97 -36.87 7.17
C SER A 8 -19.52 -36.42 7.39
N LEU A 9 -18.55 -37.32 7.21
CA LEU A 9 -17.12 -37.00 7.24
C LEU A 9 -16.70 -36.12 6.06
N LEU A 10 -17.16 -36.44 4.84
CA LEU A 10 -16.89 -35.65 3.65
C LEU A 10 -17.49 -34.24 3.72
N LEU A 11 -18.73 -34.12 4.21
CA LEU A 11 -19.38 -32.82 4.41
C LEU A 11 -18.62 -31.96 5.43
N PHE A 12 -18.16 -32.57 6.54
CA PHE A 12 -17.35 -31.88 7.53
C PHE A 12 -16.01 -31.41 6.94
N ALA A 13 -15.34 -32.26 6.15
CA ALA A 13 -14.09 -31.89 5.48
C ALA A 13 -14.29 -30.73 4.48
N PHE A 14 -15.38 -30.74 3.72
CA PHE A 14 -15.72 -29.67 2.78
C PHE A 14 -16.00 -28.34 3.51
N LEU A 15 -16.71 -28.39 4.65
CA LEU A 15 -17.00 -27.23 5.48
C LEU A 15 -15.72 -26.63 6.07
N MET A 16 -14.80 -27.48 6.54
CA MET A 16 -13.50 -27.05 7.07
C MET A 16 -12.65 -26.43 5.96
N LEU A 17 -12.65 -27.00 4.75
CA LEU A 17 -11.92 -26.44 3.59
C LEU A 17 -12.47 -25.06 3.20
N ALA A 18 -13.79 -24.90 3.17
CA ALA A 18 -14.45 -23.62 2.90
C ALA A 18 -14.17 -22.56 3.98
N LEU A 19 -13.98 -22.97 5.24
CA LEU A 19 -13.58 -22.08 6.33
C LEU A 19 -12.11 -21.64 6.21
N THR A 20 -11.21 -22.56 5.83
CA THR A 20 -9.78 -22.24 5.65
C THR A 20 -9.50 -21.35 4.45
N GLY A 21 -10.31 -21.42 3.39
CA GLY A 21 -10.20 -20.52 2.23
C GLY A 21 -10.49 -19.05 2.55
N ARG A 22 -11.07 -18.74 3.72
CA ARG A 22 -11.26 -17.37 4.23
C ARG A 22 -10.16 -16.91 5.18
N LEU A 23 -9.33 -17.83 5.65
CA LEU A 23 -8.11 -17.54 6.41
C LEU A 23 -6.96 -17.33 5.42
N GLN A 24 -7.16 -16.49 4.41
CA GLN A 24 -6.01 -15.79 3.85
C GLN A 24 -5.52 -14.97 5.05
N ALA A 25 -4.44 -15.40 5.69
CA ALA A 25 -3.78 -14.60 6.71
C ALA A 25 -3.47 -13.26 6.03
N GLY A 26 -4.34 -12.27 6.29
CA GLY A 26 -4.19 -10.92 5.75
C GLY A 26 -2.78 -10.52 6.11
N ARG A 27 -1.98 -10.23 5.07
CA ARG A 27 -0.55 -9.94 5.11
C ARG A 27 -0.15 -9.45 6.50
N SER A 28 0.41 -10.33 7.33
CA SER A 28 0.58 -10.10 8.77
C SER A 28 1.72 -9.12 9.11
N SER A 29 2.08 -8.26 8.16
CA SER A 29 3.00 -7.14 8.31
C SER A 29 2.61 -6.08 7.29
N CYS A 30 1.97 -5.00 7.75
CA CYS A 30 1.80 -3.80 6.94
C CYS A 30 3.18 -3.14 6.80
N ILE A 31 3.72 -3.09 5.59
CA ILE A 31 4.99 -2.43 5.31
C ILE A 31 4.70 -0.98 4.92
N GLY A 32 5.30 -0.04 5.65
CA GLY A 32 5.35 1.36 5.27
C GLY A 32 6.69 1.71 4.63
N VAL A 33 6.68 2.53 3.59
CA VAL A 33 7.90 3.02 2.92
C VAL A 33 7.90 4.54 2.86
N TYR A 34 9.09 5.16 2.83
CA TYR A 34 9.25 6.56 2.48
C TYR A 34 9.65 6.66 1.01
N TRP A 35 8.97 7.51 0.25
CA TRP A 35 9.22 7.77 -1.16
C TRP A 35 9.44 9.27 -1.38
N GLY A 36 10.32 9.64 -2.30
CA GLY A 36 10.44 11.00 -2.82
C GLY A 36 11.79 11.67 -2.62
N GLN A 37 12.83 10.98 -2.15
CA GLN A 37 14.15 11.58 -1.89
C GLN A 37 15.26 11.06 -2.81
N ASN A 38 14.96 10.14 -3.74
CA ASN A 38 15.94 9.64 -4.71
C ASN A 38 15.27 9.39 -6.06
N THR A 39 15.75 10.01 -7.13
CA THR A 39 15.19 9.80 -8.48
C THR A 39 15.32 8.36 -8.98
N ASP A 40 16.26 7.59 -8.44
CA ASP A 40 16.47 6.18 -8.82
C ASP A 40 15.45 5.23 -8.16
N GLU A 41 14.55 5.74 -7.32
CA GLU A 41 13.53 4.94 -6.61
C GLU A 41 12.27 4.63 -7.45
N GLY A 42 12.18 5.18 -8.67
CA GLY A 42 11.01 5.04 -9.55
C GLY A 42 9.88 6.01 -9.22
N SER A 43 8.79 5.95 -10.00
CA SER A 43 7.61 6.80 -9.75
C SER A 43 6.83 6.37 -8.50
N LEU A 44 5.94 7.23 -8.00
CA LEU A 44 5.08 6.87 -6.88
C LEU A 44 4.12 5.73 -7.29
N ALA A 45 3.63 5.76 -8.53
CA ALA A 45 2.83 4.69 -9.09
C ALA A 45 3.59 3.35 -9.14
N ASP A 46 4.87 3.35 -9.52
CA ASP A 46 5.70 2.13 -9.54
C ASP A 46 5.84 1.53 -8.13
N ALA A 47 6.09 2.38 -7.12
CA ALA A 47 6.18 1.94 -5.73
C ALA A 47 4.88 1.25 -5.27
N CYS A 48 3.72 1.84 -5.58
CA CYS A 48 2.41 1.29 -5.25
C CYS A 48 2.11 -0.01 -6.03
N ALA A 49 2.46 -0.06 -7.31
CA ALA A 49 2.24 -1.22 -8.17
C ALA A 49 3.04 -2.47 -7.75
N THR A 50 4.09 -2.32 -6.92
CA THR A 50 4.80 -3.49 -6.34
C THR A 50 3.88 -4.38 -5.50
N GLY A 51 2.83 -3.80 -4.92
CA GLY A 51 1.98 -4.48 -3.95
C GLY A 51 2.70 -4.85 -2.65
N ASN A 52 3.91 -4.32 -2.40
CA ASN A 52 4.69 -4.61 -1.19
C ASN A 52 4.33 -3.70 -0.01
N TYR A 53 3.81 -2.51 -0.29
CA TYR A 53 3.62 -1.45 0.71
C TYR A 53 2.13 -1.24 0.97
N GLU A 54 1.76 -1.25 2.25
CA GLU A 54 0.42 -0.85 2.70
C GLU A 54 0.34 0.68 2.85
N TYR A 55 1.48 1.31 3.15
CA TYR A 55 1.58 2.76 3.33
C TYR A 55 2.78 3.31 2.57
N VAL A 56 2.57 4.41 1.85
CA VAL A 56 3.66 5.18 1.22
C VAL A 56 3.65 6.59 1.81
N ASN A 57 4.71 6.92 2.54
CA ASN A 57 4.92 8.25 3.12
C ASN A 57 5.71 9.12 2.12
N ILE A 58 5.07 10.16 1.60
CA ILE A 58 5.73 11.11 0.69
C ILE A 58 6.68 12.01 1.52
N ALA A 59 7.98 11.89 1.27
CA ALA A 59 9.03 12.66 1.91
C ALA A 59 9.63 13.69 0.93
N THR A 60 9.63 14.99 1.25
CA THR A 60 9.08 15.60 2.47
C THR A 60 8.67 17.07 2.36
N LEU A 61 7.74 17.50 3.22
CA LEU A 61 7.52 18.90 3.54
C LEU A 61 8.63 19.37 4.49
N PHE A 62 9.74 19.86 3.93
CA PHE A 62 10.96 20.13 4.70
C PHE A 62 10.96 21.50 5.40
N LYS A 63 10.16 22.44 4.91
CA LYS A 63 10.08 23.81 5.45
C LYS A 63 8.65 24.07 5.91
N PHE A 64 8.48 24.33 7.20
CA PHE A 64 7.18 24.64 7.80
C PHE A 64 7.36 25.32 9.17
N GLY A 65 6.31 25.99 9.65
CA GLY A 65 6.30 26.64 10.97
C GLY A 65 6.85 28.07 10.97
N MET A 66 6.75 28.75 12.12
CA MET A 66 7.30 30.11 12.36
C MET A 66 6.99 31.16 11.27
N GLY A 67 5.80 31.09 10.65
CA GLY A 67 5.39 32.02 9.59
C GLY A 67 6.10 31.81 8.24
N GLN A 68 6.87 30.73 8.08
CA GLN A 68 7.49 30.38 6.82
C GLN A 68 6.44 29.88 5.81
N THR A 69 6.60 30.24 4.54
CA THR A 69 5.87 29.60 3.44
C THR A 69 6.26 28.11 3.39
N PRO A 70 5.29 27.19 3.50
CA PRO A 70 5.58 25.76 3.45
C PRO A 70 6.18 25.35 2.11
N GLU A 71 7.17 24.45 2.14
CA GLU A 71 7.86 24.00 0.94
C GLU A 71 8.08 22.49 0.99
N ILE A 72 7.66 21.83 -0.10
CA ILE A 72 7.89 20.41 -0.33
C ILE A 72 9.17 20.23 -1.15
N ASN A 73 9.96 19.22 -0.85
CA ASN A 73 11.11 18.83 -1.63
C ASN A 73 11.00 17.33 -1.90
N LEU A 74 10.85 16.96 -3.17
CA LEU A 74 10.79 15.57 -3.64
C LEU A 74 12.02 15.22 -4.49
N ALA A 75 13.18 15.72 -4.06
CA ALA A 75 14.44 15.63 -4.79
C ALA A 75 14.26 16.06 -6.26
N GLY A 76 14.56 15.16 -7.20
CA GLY A 76 14.41 15.42 -8.64
C GLY A 76 13.08 14.94 -9.25
N HIS A 77 12.12 14.45 -8.46
CA HIS A 77 10.87 13.91 -9.00
C HIS A 77 9.98 14.97 -9.64
N CYS A 78 9.96 16.19 -9.08
CA CYS A 78 9.27 17.34 -9.65
C CYS A 78 9.73 18.64 -8.98
N ASP A 79 9.58 19.76 -9.68
CA ASP A 79 9.69 21.09 -9.10
C ASP A 79 8.29 21.52 -8.59
N PRO A 80 8.11 21.85 -7.30
CA PRO A 80 6.82 22.30 -6.79
C PRO A 80 6.38 23.68 -7.30
N ARG A 81 7.28 24.48 -7.87
CA ARG A 81 6.95 25.80 -8.44
C ARG A 81 5.98 25.64 -9.61
N ASN A 82 5.09 26.62 -9.77
CA ASN A 82 4.13 26.69 -10.88
C ASN A 82 3.33 25.39 -11.09
N ASN A 83 2.95 24.69 -10.02
CA ASN A 83 2.22 23.42 -10.04
C ASN A 83 2.97 22.23 -10.67
N GLY A 84 4.31 22.24 -10.75
CA GLY A 84 5.07 21.16 -11.40
C GLY A 84 4.94 19.78 -10.73
N CYS A 85 4.53 19.73 -9.46
CA CYS A 85 4.24 18.47 -8.75
C CYS A 85 2.77 18.02 -8.83
N ALA A 86 1.87 18.76 -9.48
CA ALA A 86 0.45 18.42 -9.55
C ALA A 86 0.17 17.07 -10.27
N ARG A 87 1.09 16.63 -11.14
CA ARG A 87 1.02 15.31 -11.78
C ARG A 87 0.97 14.14 -10.78
N LEU A 88 1.53 14.33 -9.58
CA LEU A 88 1.50 13.28 -8.55
C LEU A 88 0.08 12.96 -8.08
N SER A 89 -0.92 13.81 -8.32
CA SER A 89 -2.31 13.52 -7.96
C SER A 89 -2.83 12.24 -8.63
N SER A 90 -2.51 11.98 -9.89
CA SER A 90 -2.92 10.72 -10.55
C SER A 90 -2.14 9.52 -10.04
N GLU A 91 -0.87 9.69 -9.67
CA GLU A 91 -0.07 8.61 -9.07
C GLU A 91 -0.58 8.28 -7.66
N ILE A 92 -0.95 9.28 -6.87
CA ILE A 92 -1.60 9.08 -5.56
C ILE A 92 -2.92 8.32 -5.72
N GLN A 93 -3.73 8.65 -6.73
CA GLN A 93 -4.97 7.92 -7.02
C GLN A 93 -4.70 6.45 -7.32
N SER A 94 -3.67 6.14 -8.13
CA SER A 94 -3.29 4.75 -8.41
C SER A 94 -2.88 3.93 -7.18
N CYS A 95 -2.45 4.59 -6.10
CA CYS A 95 -2.13 3.95 -4.83
C CYS A 95 -3.36 3.72 -3.93
N GLN A 96 -4.46 4.44 -4.18
CA GLN A 96 -5.67 4.43 -3.36
C GLN A 96 -6.76 3.50 -3.90
N GLU A 97 -6.61 3.03 -5.14
CA GLU A 97 -7.44 2.00 -5.77
C GLU A 97 -7.22 0.62 -5.13
#